data_AF-A0AAU8TZ13-F1
#
_entry.id   AF-A0AAU8TZ13-F1
#
_cell.length_a   1.000
_cell.length_b   1.000
_cell.length_c   1.000
_cell.angle_alpha   90.00
_cell.angle_beta   90.00
_cell.angle_gamma   90.00
#
_symmetry.space_group_name_H-M   'P 1'
#
loop_
_entity.id
_entity.type
_entity.pdbx_description
1 polymer ?
#
loop_
_entity_poly.entity_id
_entity_poly.type
_entity_poly.pdbx_seq_one_letter_code
_entity_poly.pdbx_strand_id
1 'polypeptide(L)'
;MKNKFLNSFIIITLVLVAFIVYNKFKLSQNSHFTVTADTVIKPGSEISKYVTQEEVDSFAFRYWDIDNNYTKFVNPITVPLRDALKQKDTNKVLLYSKDNNLSVDIEIEDGTTPLMYSSFYNDLNTTKELINLGADIHKKDKYGLSPMAYAIENNSTEIVKILFNNGVKFEEVEVIQGYLEPPNYGSIKSLIIDNDSITIEYESYWEVFDGPKTGQSPFSYVANRNFIEIAKFMLENGYKPKTYFTFGYDSKQSNNFEDIFSPEEEKQHKEWTSGFSRYDYTNYKALEYIPNFEPMLDLLLEHNISGQPSKELMKREYDRCYDFYYDPCFDDFKNKCKPVFDIFPEIYGLKNSYEMFKKYCPDKNGTFKNTKDFISYRNSEKKSYAISFMFSGDSQNKVYMKDRNATLRDIMIDKYNNSANKNEKDFIKTYYLKE
;
A
#
# COMPACT_ATOMS: atom_id res chain seq x y z
N MET A 1 31.79 74.69 -26.52
CA MET A 1 32.10 73.23 -26.49
C MET A 1 31.70 72.52 -25.19
N LYS A 2 31.73 73.16 -24.01
CA LYS A 2 31.37 72.51 -22.71
C LYS A 2 29.95 71.94 -22.61
N ASN A 3 28.93 72.62 -23.16
CA ASN A 3 27.52 72.16 -23.03
C ASN A 3 27.17 70.91 -23.87
N LYS A 4 27.86 70.67 -25.01
CA LYS A 4 27.62 69.44 -25.80
C LYS A 4 28.18 68.20 -25.11
N PHE A 5 29.34 68.32 -24.47
CA PHE A 5 29.96 67.23 -23.72
C PHE A 5 29.15 66.87 -22.47
N LEU A 6 28.65 67.87 -21.74
CA LEU A 6 27.83 67.65 -20.55
C LEU A 6 26.50 66.97 -20.91
N ASN A 7 25.82 67.41 -21.98
CA ASN A 7 24.57 66.79 -22.44
C ASN A 7 24.80 65.35 -22.94
N SER A 8 25.90 65.08 -23.64
CA SER A 8 26.22 63.73 -24.11
C SER A 8 26.54 62.78 -22.96
N PHE A 9 27.26 63.25 -21.93
CA PHE A 9 27.55 62.48 -20.72
C PHE A 9 26.28 62.18 -19.90
N ILE A 10 25.37 63.15 -19.77
CA ILE A 10 24.08 62.96 -19.09
C ILE A 10 23.24 61.90 -19.80
N ILE A 11 23.16 61.92 -21.14
CA ILE A 11 22.40 60.94 -21.92
C ILE A 11 23.00 59.53 -21.76
N ILE A 12 24.32 59.37 -21.87
CA ILE A 12 24.99 58.07 -21.69
C ILE A 12 24.76 57.52 -20.28
N THR A 13 24.83 58.39 -19.26
CA THR A 13 24.60 58.01 -17.87
C THR A 13 23.15 57.58 -17.65
N LEU A 14 22.17 58.28 -18.24
CA LEU A 14 20.76 57.91 -18.16
C LEU A 14 20.44 56.59 -18.87
N VAL A 15 21.07 56.30 -20.01
CA VAL A 15 20.93 55.02 -20.71
C VAL A 15 21.56 53.88 -19.90
N LEU A 16 22.74 54.08 -19.31
CA LEU A 16 23.37 53.10 -18.43
C LEU A 16 22.54 52.83 -17.17
N VAL A 17 22.02 53.89 -16.54
CA VAL A 17 21.13 53.75 -15.38
C VAL A 17 19.84 53.04 -15.78
N ALA A 18 19.22 53.38 -16.92
CA ALA A 18 18.04 52.69 -17.42
C ALA A 18 18.32 51.21 -17.74
N PHE A 19 19.50 50.88 -18.28
CA PHE A 19 19.92 49.50 -18.55
C PHE A 19 20.18 48.71 -17.26
N ILE A 20 20.81 49.33 -16.27
CA ILE A 20 21.03 48.74 -14.94
C ILE A 20 19.69 48.57 -14.21
N VAL A 21 18.80 49.56 -14.24
CA VAL A 21 17.46 49.48 -13.65
C VAL A 21 16.61 48.42 -14.37
N TYR A 22 16.62 48.38 -15.70
CA TYR A 22 15.93 47.35 -16.49
C TYR A 22 16.45 45.94 -16.15
N ASN A 23 17.77 45.74 -16.08
CA ASN A 23 18.34 44.44 -15.69
C ASN A 23 18.06 44.10 -14.23
N LYS A 24 18.11 45.08 -13.31
CA LYS A 24 17.81 44.88 -11.88
C LYS A 24 16.33 44.56 -11.64
N PHE A 25 15.42 45.17 -12.40
CA PHE A 25 13.98 44.85 -12.38
C PHE A 25 13.65 43.53 -13.09
N LYS A 26 14.39 43.17 -14.16
CA LYS A 26 14.27 41.85 -14.79
C LYS A 26 14.79 40.72 -13.88
N LEU A 27 15.81 41.02 -13.06
CA LEU A 27 16.35 40.13 -12.03
C LEU A 27 15.52 40.10 -10.72
N SER A 28 14.64 41.08 -10.48
CA SER A 28 13.82 41.15 -9.24
C SER A 28 12.37 40.72 -9.42
N GLN A 29 11.98 40.18 -10.58
CA GLN A 29 10.72 39.44 -10.65
C GLN A 29 10.97 38.06 -10.05
N ASN A 30 10.61 37.88 -8.78
CA ASN A 30 10.42 36.55 -8.21
C ASN A 30 9.36 35.85 -9.06
N SER A 31 9.78 35.07 -10.05
CA SER A 31 8.88 34.23 -10.82
C SER A 31 8.39 33.13 -9.89
N HIS A 32 7.21 33.32 -9.32
CA HIS A 32 6.50 32.25 -8.64
C HIS A 32 5.93 31.33 -9.72
N PHE A 33 6.52 30.16 -9.88
CA PHE A 33 5.93 29.09 -10.69
C PHE A 33 4.94 28.33 -9.82
N THR A 34 3.70 28.20 -10.30
CA THR A 34 2.75 27.23 -9.76
C THR A 34 2.87 25.97 -10.60
N VAL A 35 3.27 24.87 -9.98
CA VAL A 35 3.25 23.55 -10.60
C VAL A 35 1.95 22.86 -10.22
N THR A 36 1.21 22.43 -11.23
CA THR A 36 -0.02 21.66 -11.14
C THR A 36 0.15 20.35 -11.91
N ALA A 37 -0.76 19.38 -11.71
CA ALA A 37 -0.74 18.09 -12.40
C ALA A 37 -0.74 18.20 -13.95
N ASP A 38 -1.23 19.31 -14.50
CA ASP A 38 -1.30 19.61 -15.93
C ASP A 38 -0.15 20.51 -16.44
N THR A 39 0.86 20.79 -15.61
CA THR A 39 1.97 21.66 -16.00
C THR A 39 2.88 20.99 -17.02
N VAL A 40 3.06 21.63 -18.18
CA VAL A 40 3.98 21.16 -19.23
C VAL A 40 5.32 21.92 -19.14
N ILE A 41 6.39 21.18 -18.86
CA ILE A 41 7.76 21.67 -18.75
C ILE A 41 8.43 21.65 -20.13
N LYS A 42 8.50 22.82 -20.75
CA LYS A 42 9.21 22.98 -22.04
C LYS A 42 10.72 22.98 -21.82
N PRO A 43 11.52 22.19 -22.56
CA PRO A 43 12.98 22.23 -22.47
C PRO A 43 13.53 23.65 -22.68
N GLY A 44 14.39 24.11 -21.78
CA GLY A 44 15.02 25.44 -21.83
C GLY A 44 14.15 26.60 -21.32
N SER A 45 12.93 26.31 -20.86
CA SER A 45 12.11 27.29 -20.13
C SER A 45 12.69 27.61 -18.74
N GLU A 46 12.35 28.75 -18.16
CA GLU A 46 12.84 29.11 -16.82
C GLU A 46 12.40 28.09 -15.76
N ILE A 47 11.17 27.56 -15.86
CA ILE A 47 10.64 26.53 -14.95
C ILE A 47 11.40 25.20 -15.06
N SER A 48 11.92 24.85 -16.25
CA SER A 48 12.68 23.61 -16.49
C SER A 48 14.03 23.55 -15.76
N LYS A 49 14.47 24.64 -15.13
CA LYS A 49 15.65 24.65 -14.26
C LYS A 49 15.36 24.11 -12.85
N TYR A 50 14.09 24.03 -12.46
CA TYR A 50 13.67 23.75 -11.09
C TYR A 50 12.85 22.47 -10.97
N VAL A 51 12.11 22.11 -12.02
CA VAL A 51 11.27 20.91 -12.05
C VAL A 51 11.32 20.30 -13.45
N THR A 52 11.39 18.99 -13.51
CA THR A 52 11.36 18.18 -14.72
C THR A 52 9.93 17.78 -15.07
N GLN A 53 9.66 17.41 -16.33
CA GLN A 53 8.35 16.87 -16.69
C GLN A 53 8.04 15.58 -15.90
N GLU A 54 9.05 14.74 -15.69
CA GLU A 54 8.93 13.50 -14.92
C GLU A 54 8.48 13.75 -13.47
N GLU A 55 8.99 14.80 -12.82
CA GLU A 55 8.54 15.19 -11.48
C GLU A 55 7.09 15.69 -11.47
N VAL A 56 6.67 16.42 -12.51
CA VAL A 56 5.27 16.85 -12.65
C VAL A 56 4.36 15.66 -12.90
N ASP A 57 4.75 14.73 -13.77
CA ASP A 57 3.97 13.54 -14.10
C ASP A 57 3.88 12.60 -12.88
N SER A 58 4.97 12.43 -12.14
CA SER A 58 4.98 11.72 -10.84
C SER A 58 4.05 12.38 -9.83
N PHE A 59 4.03 13.72 -9.78
CA PHE A 59 3.09 14.46 -8.95
C PHE A 59 1.64 14.28 -9.42
N ALA A 60 1.38 14.26 -10.73
CA ALA A 60 0.04 14.10 -11.29
C ALA A 60 -0.51 12.68 -11.05
N PHE A 61 0.30 11.65 -11.32
CA PHE A 61 0.00 10.24 -11.07
C PHE A 61 -0.56 10.01 -9.67
N ARG A 62 0.01 10.70 -8.68
CA ARG A 62 -0.40 10.57 -7.28
C ARG A 62 -1.85 10.94 -7.01
N TYR A 63 -2.42 11.87 -7.76
CA TYR A 63 -3.80 12.33 -7.52
C TYR A 63 -4.78 11.74 -8.53
N TRP A 64 -4.30 10.85 -9.39
CA TRP A 64 -5.13 10.16 -10.35
C TRP A 64 -6.04 9.13 -9.67
N ASP A 65 -7.30 9.11 -10.09
CA ASP A 65 -8.22 8.06 -9.71
C ASP A 65 -9.30 7.83 -10.78
N ILE A 66 -9.37 6.61 -11.32
CA ILE A 66 -10.36 6.23 -12.34
C ILE A 66 -11.82 6.27 -11.82
N ASP A 67 -12.03 6.15 -10.51
CA ASP A 67 -13.37 6.28 -9.90
C ASP A 67 -13.67 7.71 -9.45
N ASN A 68 -12.78 8.68 -9.70
CA ASN A 68 -12.99 10.06 -9.26
C ASN A 68 -14.24 10.71 -9.89
N ASN A 69 -14.98 11.45 -9.06
CA ASN A 69 -16.13 12.25 -9.49
C ASN A 69 -15.81 13.76 -9.60
N TYR A 70 -14.61 14.22 -9.21
CA TYR A 70 -14.27 15.64 -9.01
C TYR A 70 -13.38 16.27 -10.07
N THR A 71 -13.70 16.07 -11.34
CA THR A 71 -12.72 16.35 -12.39
C THR A 71 -13.04 17.68 -13.05
N LYS A 72 -12.04 18.56 -13.14
CA LYS A 72 -12.23 19.98 -13.54
C LYS A 72 -12.70 20.14 -14.98
N PHE A 73 -12.52 19.11 -15.81
CA PHE A 73 -12.92 19.07 -17.22
C PHE A 73 -13.72 17.80 -17.51
N VAL A 74 -15.02 17.89 -17.28
CA VAL A 74 -15.95 16.83 -17.62
C VAL A 74 -16.39 17.00 -19.06
N ASN A 75 -16.03 16.07 -19.95
CA ASN A 75 -16.62 16.02 -21.29
C ASN A 75 -18.08 15.54 -21.16
N PRO A 76 -19.10 16.37 -21.42
CA PRO A 76 -20.49 16.00 -21.19
C PRO A 76 -20.94 14.79 -22.03
N ILE A 77 -20.26 14.53 -23.16
CA ILE A 77 -20.53 13.37 -24.02
C ILE A 77 -20.08 12.08 -23.35
N THR A 78 -19.02 12.08 -22.54
CA THR A 78 -18.49 10.85 -21.95
C THR A 78 -19.07 10.55 -20.57
N VAL A 79 -19.80 11.49 -19.93
CA VAL A 79 -20.43 11.28 -18.62
C VAL A 79 -21.42 10.11 -18.63
N PRO A 80 -22.42 10.05 -19.53
CA PRO A 80 -23.39 8.95 -19.49
C PRO A 80 -22.74 7.60 -19.82
N LEU A 81 -21.71 7.61 -20.68
CA LEU A 81 -20.91 6.43 -20.99
C LEU A 81 -20.16 5.94 -19.74
N ARG A 82 -19.50 6.86 -19.02
CA ARG A 82 -18.80 6.56 -17.77
C ARG A 82 -19.75 5.96 -16.74
N ASP A 83 -20.93 6.56 -16.56
CA ASP A 83 -21.93 6.05 -15.61
C ASP A 83 -22.41 4.64 -15.98
N ALA A 84 -22.61 4.36 -17.27
CA ALA A 84 -22.95 3.03 -17.76
C ALA A 84 -21.83 2.01 -17.50
N LEU A 85 -20.56 2.41 -17.68
CA LEU A 85 -19.39 1.58 -17.39
C LEU A 85 -19.27 1.27 -15.89
N LYS A 86 -19.44 2.26 -15.00
CA LYS A 86 -19.45 2.06 -13.54
C LYS A 86 -20.59 1.12 -13.11
N GLN A 87 -21.74 1.19 -13.77
CA GLN A 87 -22.89 0.31 -13.55
C GLN A 87 -22.71 -1.11 -14.13
N LYS A 88 -21.65 -1.35 -14.90
CA LYS A 88 -21.42 -2.60 -15.63
C LYS A 88 -22.56 -2.96 -16.59
N ASP A 89 -23.19 -1.94 -17.18
CA ASP A 89 -24.34 -2.11 -18.07
C ASP A 89 -23.86 -2.14 -19.53
N THR A 90 -23.43 -3.33 -19.98
CA THR A 90 -22.89 -3.54 -21.33
C THR A 90 -23.83 -3.03 -22.42
N ASN A 91 -25.14 -3.23 -22.26
CA ASN A 91 -26.12 -2.79 -23.26
C ASN A 91 -26.17 -1.27 -23.36
N LYS A 92 -26.19 -0.55 -22.22
CA LYS A 92 -26.12 0.92 -22.25
C LYS A 92 -24.81 1.42 -22.81
N VAL A 93 -23.68 0.80 -22.47
CA VAL A 93 -22.37 1.15 -23.03
C VAL A 93 -22.40 1.07 -24.56
N LEU A 94 -22.86 -0.06 -25.10
CA LEU A 94 -22.90 -0.30 -26.54
C LEU A 94 -23.91 0.59 -27.27
N LEU A 95 -25.12 0.74 -26.73
CA LEU A 95 -26.17 1.60 -27.31
C LEU A 95 -25.74 3.07 -27.30
N TYR A 96 -25.23 3.56 -26.16
CA TYR A 96 -24.81 4.96 -26.05
C TYR A 96 -23.64 5.28 -26.98
N SER A 97 -22.64 4.41 -27.05
CA SER A 97 -21.52 4.57 -27.98
C SER A 97 -21.98 4.57 -29.44
N LYS A 98 -22.93 3.70 -29.80
CA LYS A 98 -23.49 3.66 -31.16
C LYS A 98 -24.30 4.92 -31.51
N ASP A 99 -25.22 5.32 -30.64
CA ASP A 99 -26.14 6.45 -30.87
C ASP A 99 -25.39 7.78 -30.97
N ASN A 100 -24.25 7.90 -30.30
CA ASN A 100 -23.39 9.08 -30.34
C ASN A 100 -22.18 8.94 -31.28
N ASN A 101 -22.10 7.84 -32.04
CA ASN A 101 -21.01 7.54 -32.97
C ASN A 101 -19.61 7.67 -32.33
N LEU A 102 -19.45 7.11 -31.13
CA LEU A 102 -18.21 7.13 -30.37
C LEU A 102 -17.27 6.01 -30.82
N SER A 103 -15.97 6.32 -30.86
CA SER A 103 -14.92 5.30 -31.02
C SER A 103 -14.94 4.32 -29.84
N VAL A 104 -14.60 3.06 -30.08
CA VAL A 104 -14.45 2.05 -29.01
C VAL A 104 -13.35 2.44 -28.01
N ASP A 105 -12.33 3.18 -28.47
CA ASP A 105 -11.22 3.73 -27.67
C ASP A 105 -11.40 5.21 -27.33
N ILE A 106 -12.66 5.68 -27.28
CA ILE A 106 -13.00 7.04 -26.86
C ILE A 106 -12.32 7.36 -25.52
N GLU A 107 -11.66 8.51 -25.46
CA GLU A 107 -11.03 8.96 -24.23
C GLU A 107 -12.09 9.60 -23.33
N ILE A 108 -12.25 9.04 -22.13
CA ILE A 108 -13.23 9.48 -21.14
C ILE A 108 -12.60 10.59 -20.31
N GLU A 109 -11.57 10.26 -19.56
CA GLU A 109 -10.85 11.22 -18.72
C GLU A 109 -9.37 10.86 -18.60
N ASP A 110 -8.49 11.84 -18.73
CA ASP A 110 -7.03 11.65 -18.71
C ASP A 110 -6.53 10.49 -19.59
N GLY A 111 -7.19 10.28 -20.72
CA GLY A 111 -6.83 9.25 -21.70
C GLY A 111 -7.38 7.85 -21.37
N THR A 112 -8.14 7.70 -20.27
CA THR A 112 -8.81 6.42 -19.98
C THR A 112 -9.80 6.03 -21.06
N THR A 113 -9.93 4.72 -21.29
CA THR A 113 -10.83 4.15 -22.29
C THR A 113 -11.93 3.30 -21.64
N PRO A 114 -13.04 3.00 -22.36
CA PRO A 114 -14.03 2.03 -21.90
C PRO A 114 -13.44 0.69 -21.48
N LEU A 115 -12.38 0.22 -22.15
CA LEU A 115 -11.72 -1.05 -21.81
C LEU A 115 -10.99 -0.96 -20.46
N MET A 116 -10.36 0.16 -20.14
CA MET A 116 -9.76 0.39 -18.82
C MET A 116 -10.81 0.42 -17.71
N TYR A 117 -11.95 1.09 -17.93
CA TYR A 117 -13.06 1.10 -16.98
C TYR A 117 -13.63 -0.30 -16.74
N SER A 118 -13.96 -1.05 -17.80
CA SER A 118 -14.48 -2.41 -17.64
C SER A 118 -13.47 -3.36 -16.98
N SER A 119 -12.17 -3.14 -17.22
CA SER A 119 -11.08 -3.87 -16.56
C SER A 119 -11.01 -3.56 -15.07
N PHE A 120 -11.04 -2.27 -14.70
CA PHE A 120 -11.07 -1.82 -13.32
C PHE A 120 -12.30 -2.37 -12.59
N TYR A 121 -13.51 -2.17 -13.11
CA TYR A 121 -14.73 -2.62 -12.42
C TYR A 121 -14.96 -4.14 -12.47
N ASN A 122 -14.06 -4.96 -13.00
CA ASN A 122 -14.26 -6.40 -13.17
C ASN A 122 -15.55 -6.71 -13.97
N ASP A 123 -15.80 -5.97 -15.05
CA ASP A 123 -16.93 -6.17 -15.96
C ASP A 123 -16.51 -7.05 -17.15
N LEU A 124 -16.63 -8.36 -16.94
CA LEU A 124 -16.23 -9.37 -17.91
C LEU A 124 -16.98 -9.26 -19.24
N ASN A 125 -18.27 -8.92 -19.21
CA ASN A 125 -19.10 -8.89 -20.40
C ASN A 125 -18.74 -7.69 -21.27
N THR A 126 -18.68 -6.50 -20.68
CA THR A 126 -18.28 -5.29 -21.40
C THR A 126 -16.84 -5.41 -21.92
N THR A 127 -15.93 -5.98 -21.13
CA THR A 127 -14.54 -6.24 -21.58
C THR A 127 -14.50 -7.06 -22.87
N LYS A 128 -15.22 -8.20 -22.91
CA LYS A 128 -15.25 -9.07 -24.10
C LYS A 128 -15.84 -8.37 -25.32
N GLU A 129 -16.94 -7.65 -25.14
CA GLU A 129 -17.57 -6.91 -26.24
C GLU A 129 -16.67 -5.80 -26.79
N LEU A 130 -16.01 -5.04 -25.91
CA LEU A 130 -15.07 -3.99 -26.32
C LEU A 130 -13.88 -4.57 -27.09
N ILE A 131 -13.29 -5.68 -26.63
CA ILE A 131 -12.22 -6.38 -27.35
C ILE A 131 -12.72 -6.87 -28.73
N ASN A 132 -13.92 -7.45 -28.80
CA ASN A 132 -14.52 -7.91 -30.06
C ASN A 132 -14.75 -6.76 -31.05
N LEU A 133 -15.05 -5.57 -30.55
CA LEU A 133 -15.20 -4.34 -31.34
C LEU A 133 -13.85 -3.71 -31.74
N GLY A 134 -12.73 -4.31 -31.34
CA GLY A 134 -11.39 -3.86 -31.71
C GLY A 134 -10.81 -2.78 -30.79
N ALA A 135 -11.24 -2.72 -29.52
CA ALA A 135 -10.59 -1.87 -28.53
C ALA A 135 -9.09 -2.18 -28.44
N ASP A 136 -8.27 -1.14 -28.35
CA ASP A 136 -6.83 -1.28 -28.19
C ASP A 136 -6.49 -1.77 -26.77
N ILE A 137 -6.18 -3.07 -26.68
CA ILE A 137 -5.82 -3.75 -25.42
C ILE A 137 -4.49 -3.27 -24.81
N HIS A 138 -3.66 -2.55 -25.58
CA HIS A 138 -2.37 -2.00 -25.15
C HIS A 138 -2.42 -0.50 -24.88
N LYS A 139 -3.56 0.17 -25.14
CA LYS A 139 -3.69 1.61 -24.93
C LYS A 139 -3.35 1.97 -23.48
N LYS A 140 -2.64 3.08 -23.28
CA LYS A 140 -2.27 3.62 -21.98
C LYS A 140 -2.90 4.98 -21.79
N ASP A 141 -3.32 5.29 -20.57
CA ASP A 141 -3.78 6.62 -20.20
C ASP A 141 -2.59 7.58 -20.01
N LYS A 142 -2.85 8.83 -19.61
CA LYS A 142 -1.79 9.83 -19.37
C LYS A 142 -0.79 9.43 -18.28
N TYR A 143 -1.13 8.47 -17.44
CA TYR A 143 -0.37 7.99 -16.31
C TYR A 143 0.38 6.69 -16.62
N GLY A 144 0.26 6.20 -17.86
CA GLY A 144 0.91 4.97 -18.31
C GLY A 144 0.19 3.69 -17.91
N LEU A 145 -1.00 3.78 -17.29
CA LEU A 145 -1.80 2.63 -16.88
C LEU A 145 -2.56 2.07 -18.09
N SER A 146 -2.46 0.76 -18.29
CA SER A 146 -3.14 0.01 -19.36
C SER A 146 -4.39 -0.72 -18.82
N PRO A 147 -5.27 -1.26 -19.68
CA PRO A 147 -6.35 -2.16 -19.22
C PRO A 147 -5.85 -3.27 -18.28
N MET A 148 -4.67 -3.83 -18.56
CA MET A 148 -4.07 -4.87 -17.73
C MET A 148 -3.63 -4.35 -16.36
N ALA A 149 -3.12 -3.11 -16.28
CA ALA A 149 -2.81 -2.46 -15.02
C ALA A 149 -4.07 -2.37 -14.15
N TYR A 150 -5.15 -1.78 -14.66
CA TYR A 150 -6.43 -1.65 -13.96
C TYR A 150 -7.06 -2.99 -13.57
N ALA A 151 -6.93 -4.02 -14.41
CA ALA A 151 -7.40 -5.36 -14.08
C ALA A 151 -6.63 -5.96 -12.88
N ILE A 152 -5.32 -5.74 -12.79
CA ILE A 152 -4.49 -6.18 -11.66
C ILE A 152 -4.84 -5.39 -10.39
N GLU A 153 -5.00 -4.08 -10.49
CA GLU A 153 -5.33 -3.18 -9.37
C GLU A 153 -6.57 -3.62 -8.59
N ASN A 154 -7.60 -4.04 -9.34
CA ASN A 154 -8.91 -4.41 -8.81
C ASN A 154 -9.09 -5.94 -8.63
N ASN A 155 -8.01 -6.73 -8.78
CA ASN A 155 -8.06 -8.19 -8.72
C ASN A 155 -9.07 -8.82 -9.71
N SER A 156 -9.24 -8.21 -10.88
CA SER A 156 -10.13 -8.66 -11.96
C SER A 156 -9.53 -9.86 -12.72
N THR A 157 -9.40 -10.98 -12.01
CA THR A 157 -8.62 -12.16 -12.42
C THR A 157 -8.99 -12.70 -13.82
N GLU A 158 -10.28 -12.80 -14.12
CA GLU A 158 -10.71 -13.30 -15.44
C GLU A 158 -10.39 -12.33 -16.57
N ILE A 159 -10.39 -11.02 -16.30
CA ILE A 159 -10.01 -10.00 -17.27
C ILE A 159 -8.49 -10.04 -17.51
N VAL A 160 -7.69 -10.19 -16.44
CA VAL A 160 -6.24 -10.42 -16.55
C VAL A 160 -5.94 -11.60 -17.49
N LYS A 161 -6.64 -12.74 -17.30
CA LYS A 161 -6.50 -13.92 -18.17
C LYS A 161 -6.89 -13.63 -19.61
N ILE A 162 -7.99 -12.90 -19.84
CA ILE A 162 -8.44 -12.55 -21.20
C ILE A 162 -7.44 -11.64 -21.91
N LEU A 163 -6.99 -10.57 -21.24
CA LEU A 163 -6.02 -9.64 -21.81
C LEU A 163 -4.70 -10.36 -22.15
N PHE A 164 -4.20 -11.20 -21.24
CA PHE A 164 -3.03 -12.03 -21.48
C PHE A 164 -3.20 -12.96 -22.69
N ASN A 165 -4.32 -13.68 -22.76
CA ASN A 165 -4.62 -14.60 -23.88
C ASN A 165 -4.82 -13.87 -25.22
N ASN A 166 -5.10 -12.57 -25.21
CA ASN A 166 -5.17 -11.73 -26.41
C ASN A 166 -3.81 -11.08 -26.76
N GLY A 167 -2.74 -11.39 -26.04
CA GLY A 167 -1.37 -11.02 -26.40
C GLY A 167 -0.71 -9.96 -25.52
N VAL A 168 -1.39 -9.46 -24.49
CA VAL A 168 -0.80 -8.51 -23.53
C VAL A 168 0.18 -9.25 -22.61
N LYS A 169 1.38 -8.72 -22.45
CA LYS A 169 2.38 -9.29 -21.53
C LYS A 169 2.40 -8.56 -20.19
N PHE A 170 2.70 -9.29 -19.12
CA PHE A 170 2.85 -8.69 -17.78
C PHE A 170 4.00 -7.69 -17.71
N GLU A 171 5.05 -7.87 -18.52
CA GLU A 171 6.19 -6.95 -18.62
C GLU A 171 5.82 -5.58 -19.20
N GLU A 172 4.66 -5.43 -19.84
CA GLU A 172 4.18 -4.15 -20.35
C GLU A 172 3.56 -3.27 -19.25
N VAL A 173 3.23 -3.88 -18.11
CA VAL A 173 2.72 -3.22 -16.91
C VAL A 173 3.90 -2.88 -16.01
N GLU A 174 4.39 -1.64 -16.12
CA GLU A 174 5.54 -1.19 -15.34
C GLU A 174 5.16 -0.87 -13.88
N VAL A 175 3.96 -0.32 -13.70
CA VAL A 175 3.46 0.21 -12.44
C VAL A 175 1.94 0.06 -12.36
N ILE A 176 1.43 -0.03 -11.14
CA ILE A 176 0.00 0.05 -10.81
C ILE A 176 -0.23 1.01 -9.65
N GLN A 177 -1.50 1.35 -9.38
CA GLN A 177 -1.96 2.04 -8.17
C GLN A 177 -2.66 1.09 -7.20
N GLY A 178 -2.40 1.24 -5.90
CA GLY A 178 -3.13 0.50 -4.88
C GLY A 178 -4.57 1.00 -4.74
N TYR A 179 -5.54 0.08 -4.71
CA TYR A 179 -6.97 0.41 -4.58
C TYR A 179 -7.69 -0.49 -3.59
N LEU A 180 -7.45 -1.79 -3.68
CA LEU A 180 -8.12 -2.77 -2.86
C LEU A 180 -7.23 -3.15 -1.68
N GLU A 181 -7.74 -2.98 -0.47
CA GLU A 181 -7.14 -3.51 0.76
C GLU A 181 -7.93 -4.73 1.24
N PRO A 182 -7.45 -5.95 0.94
CA PRO A 182 -8.03 -7.19 1.43
C PRO A 182 -7.66 -7.38 2.91
N PRO A 183 -8.23 -8.42 3.56
CA PRO A 183 -7.99 -8.70 4.98
C PRO A 183 -6.50 -8.68 5.33
N ASN A 184 -6.13 -7.90 6.34
CA ASN A 184 -4.80 -7.87 6.94
C ASN A 184 -4.95 -7.69 8.47
N TYR A 185 -3.87 -7.88 9.22
CA TYR A 185 -3.93 -7.78 10.69
C TYR A 185 -4.19 -6.37 11.23
N GLY A 186 -4.08 -5.34 10.40
CA GLY A 186 -4.56 -3.98 10.71
C GLY A 186 -6.06 -3.79 10.50
N SER A 187 -6.73 -4.64 9.71
CA SER A 187 -8.16 -4.51 9.37
C SER A 187 -9.08 -5.44 10.17
N ILE A 188 -8.72 -5.74 11.42
CA ILE A 188 -9.60 -6.53 12.30
C ILE A 188 -10.85 -5.73 12.63
N LYS A 189 -12.00 -6.20 12.13
CA LYS A 189 -13.32 -5.61 12.37
C LYS A 189 -13.86 -6.02 13.74
N SER A 190 -13.76 -7.31 14.07
CA SER A 190 -14.24 -7.84 15.36
C SER A 190 -13.49 -9.09 15.78
N LEU A 191 -13.49 -9.36 17.09
CA LEU A 191 -13.06 -10.64 17.66
C LEU A 191 -14.24 -11.31 18.34
N ILE A 192 -14.47 -12.58 18.03
CA ILE A 192 -15.44 -13.42 18.72
C ILE A 192 -14.67 -14.52 19.44
N ILE A 193 -14.84 -14.58 20.76
CA ILE A 193 -14.14 -15.51 21.62
C ILE A 193 -15.15 -16.52 22.18
N ASP A 194 -14.88 -17.79 21.92
CA ASP A 194 -15.68 -18.93 22.35
C ASP A 194 -14.74 -19.98 22.97
N ASN A 195 -14.61 -19.93 24.30
CA ASN A 195 -13.60 -20.68 25.05
C ASN A 195 -12.20 -20.50 24.42
N ASP A 196 -11.50 -21.58 24.09
CA ASP A 196 -10.16 -21.56 23.47
C ASP A 196 -10.16 -21.09 21.99
N SER A 197 -11.32 -20.89 21.37
CA SER A 197 -11.41 -20.48 19.97
C SER A 197 -11.56 -18.96 19.82
N ILE A 198 -10.75 -18.38 18.93
CA ILE A 198 -10.84 -16.98 18.53
C ILE A 198 -11.18 -16.96 17.05
N THR A 199 -12.36 -16.44 16.75
CA THR A 199 -12.75 -16.07 15.38
C THR A 199 -12.42 -14.60 15.16
N ILE A 200 -11.68 -14.32 14.09
CA ILE A 200 -11.30 -12.97 13.71
C ILE A 200 -12.10 -12.61 12.46
N GLU A 201 -12.90 -11.56 12.57
CA GLU A 201 -13.57 -10.98 11.41
C GLU A 201 -12.73 -9.82 10.91
N TYR A 202 -12.40 -9.85 9.62
CA TYR A 202 -11.69 -8.78 8.95
C TYR A 202 -12.66 -7.94 8.13
N GLU A 203 -12.30 -6.69 7.91
CA GLU A 203 -12.89 -5.88 6.86
C GLU A 203 -11.95 -5.75 5.67
N SER A 204 -12.54 -5.70 4.48
CA SER A 204 -11.89 -5.25 3.26
C SER A 204 -12.43 -3.88 2.91
N TYR A 205 -11.59 -3.00 2.40
CA TYR A 205 -12.01 -1.68 1.99
C TYR A 205 -11.32 -1.27 0.70
N TRP A 206 -11.93 -0.31 0.02
CA TRP A 206 -11.30 0.45 -1.04
C TRP A 206 -10.55 1.60 -0.39
N GLU A 207 -9.27 1.73 -0.69
CA GLU A 207 -8.51 2.88 -0.23
C GLU A 207 -9.03 4.14 -0.92
N VAL A 208 -9.77 4.95 -0.16
CA VAL A 208 -10.15 6.29 -0.60
C VAL A 208 -9.00 7.22 -0.29
N PHE A 209 -8.15 7.44 -1.29
CA PHE A 209 -7.02 8.35 -1.16
C PHE A 209 -7.47 9.79 -1.41
N ASP A 210 -7.55 10.60 -0.35
CA ASP A 210 -7.64 12.06 -0.44
C ASP A 210 -6.24 12.72 -0.59
N GLY A 211 -5.24 11.93 -1.00
CA GLY A 211 -3.83 12.29 -1.00
C GLY A 211 -3.02 11.47 -2.02
N PRO A 212 -1.70 11.72 -2.10
CA PRO A 212 -0.88 11.18 -3.18
C PRO A 212 -0.69 9.65 -3.12
N LYS A 213 -1.03 8.93 -4.20
CA LYS A 213 -0.77 7.51 -4.44
C LYS A 213 0.64 7.29 -5.00
N THR A 214 1.35 6.29 -4.50
CA THR A 214 2.64 5.89 -5.07
C THR A 214 2.45 4.74 -6.05
N GLY A 215 3.24 4.74 -7.12
CA GLY A 215 3.30 3.62 -8.04
C GLY A 215 3.85 2.38 -7.36
N GLN A 216 3.25 1.22 -7.61
CA GLN A 216 3.69 -0.05 -7.06
C GLN A 216 4.09 -1.03 -8.17
N SER A 217 5.05 -1.91 -7.89
CA SER A 217 5.32 -3.05 -8.75
C SER A 217 4.07 -3.94 -8.80
N PRO A 218 3.60 -4.35 -9.99
CA PRO A 218 2.41 -5.18 -10.12
C PRO A 218 2.53 -6.47 -9.31
N PHE A 219 3.68 -7.14 -9.36
CA PHE A 219 3.86 -8.40 -8.66
C PHE A 219 3.95 -8.23 -7.14
N SER A 220 4.66 -7.20 -6.68
CA SER A 220 4.73 -6.93 -5.23
C SER A 220 3.36 -6.56 -4.68
N TYR A 221 2.54 -5.84 -5.43
CA TYR A 221 1.16 -5.55 -5.05
C TYR A 221 0.31 -6.81 -4.94
N VAL A 222 0.25 -7.67 -5.97
CA VAL A 222 -0.54 -8.91 -5.90
C VAL A 222 -0.07 -9.84 -4.78
N ALA A 223 1.24 -9.88 -4.50
CA ALA A 223 1.78 -10.63 -3.39
C ALA A 223 1.37 -10.04 -2.03
N ASN A 224 1.50 -8.72 -1.86
CA ASN A 224 1.13 -8.02 -0.62
C ASN A 224 -0.36 -8.11 -0.32
N ARG A 225 -1.19 -8.05 -1.35
CA ARG A 225 -2.65 -8.12 -1.26
C ARG A 225 -3.18 -9.56 -1.30
N ASN A 226 -2.29 -10.56 -1.29
CA ASN A 226 -2.67 -11.97 -1.31
C ASN A 226 -3.59 -12.38 -2.49
N PHE A 227 -3.42 -11.75 -3.66
CA PHE A 227 -4.14 -12.07 -4.89
C PHE A 227 -3.56 -13.33 -5.54
N ILE A 228 -3.75 -14.47 -4.88
CA ILE A 228 -3.14 -15.77 -5.21
C ILE A 228 -3.34 -16.14 -6.67
N GLU A 229 -4.55 -15.99 -7.21
CA GLU A 229 -4.86 -16.42 -8.58
C GLU A 229 -4.07 -15.64 -9.63
N ILE A 230 -3.97 -14.31 -9.48
CA ILE A 230 -3.19 -13.47 -10.38
C ILE A 230 -1.69 -13.77 -10.21
N ALA A 231 -1.20 -13.82 -8.98
CA ALA A 231 0.22 -14.10 -8.70
C ALA A 231 0.64 -15.45 -9.28
N LYS A 232 -0.17 -16.49 -9.07
CA LYS A 232 0.05 -17.83 -9.62
C LYS A 232 0.05 -17.78 -11.15
N PHE A 233 -0.96 -17.16 -11.75
CA PHE A 233 -1.08 -17.06 -13.20
C PHE A 233 0.10 -16.30 -13.82
N MET A 234 0.59 -15.23 -13.20
CA MET A 234 1.80 -14.53 -13.63
C MET A 234 3.01 -15.47 -13.67
N LEU A 235 3.27 -16.19 -12.57
CA LEU A 235 4.45 -17.05 -12.44
C LEU A 235 4.40 -18.28 -13.33
N GLU A 236 3.24 -18.93 -13.44
CA GLU A 236 3.04 -20.10 -14.32
C GLU A 236 3.20 -19.73 -15.81
N ASN A 237 2.95 -18.47 -16.17
CA ASN A 237 3.16 -17.95 -17.52
C ASN A 237 4.53 -17.28 -17.72
N GLY A 238 5.50 -17.57 -16.83
CA GLY A 238 6.90 -17.21 -17.03
C GLY A 238 7.26 -15.76 -16.68
N TYR A 239 6.34 -15.00 -16.07
CA TYR A 239 6.68 -13.68 -15.53
C TYR A 239 7.75 -13.83 -14.45
N LYS A 240 8.77 -12.96 -14.50
CA LYS A 240 9.87 -12.93 -13.54
C LYS A 240 9.77 -11.67 -12.69
N PRO A 241 9.28 -11.77 -11.45
CA PRO A 241 9.17 -10.61 -10.57
C PRO A 241 10.54 -9.98 -10.32
N LYS A 242 10.60 -8.67 -10.46
CA LYS A 242 11.72 -7.86 -9.99
C LYS A 242 11.51 -7.52 -8.52
N THR A 243 12.58 -7.43 -7.76
CA THR A 243 12.54 -6.81 -6.44
C THR A 243 12.22 -5.33 -6.61
N TYR A 244 11.25 -4.83 -5.87
CA TYR A 244 10.79 -3.45 -5.95
C TYR A 244 10.98 -2.73 -4.63
N PHE A 245 11.53 -1.52 -4.70
CA PHE A 245 11.76 -0.67 -3.56
C PHE A 245 11.10 0.67 -3.80
N THR A 246 10.43 1.18 -2.78
CA THR A 246 9.91 2.54 -2.74
C THR A 246 10.39 3.22 -1.46
N PHE A 247 10.95 4.42 -1.62
CA PHE A 247 11.28 5.28 -0.49
C PHE A 247 10.96 6.72 -0.82
N GLY A 248 10.01 7.28 -0.06
CA GLY A 248 9.40 8.55 -0.41
C GLY A 248 8.81 8.46 -1.82
N TYR A 249 9.44 9.16 -2.76
CA TYR A 249 9.00 9.29 -4.15
C TYR A 249 9.86 8.51 -5.15
N ASP A 250 10.98 7.96 -4.71
CA ASP A 250 11.87 7.18 -5.55
C ASP A 250 11.43 5.72 -5.55
N SER A 251 11.29 5.15 -6.74
CA SER A 251 11.07 3.71 -6.91
C SER A 251 12.21 3.08 -7.69
N LYS A 252 12.63 1.89 -7.28
CA LYS A 252 13.69 1.12 -7.93
C LYS A 252 13.24 -0.31 -8.16
N GLN A 253 13.61 -0.84 -9.32
CA GLN A 253 13.43 -2.25 -9.67
C GLN A 253 14.79 -2.90 -9.87
N SER A 254 14.97 -4.09 -9.32
CA SER A 254 16.17 -4.90 -9.54
C SER A 254 15.81 -6.36 -9.82
N ASN A 255 16.56 -7.01 -10.71
CA ASN A 255 16.48 -8.46 -10.91
C ASN A 255 17.14 -9.24 -9.76
N ASN A 256 17.98 -8.56 -8.97
CA ASN A 256 18.72 -9.14 -7.86
C ASN A 256 18.46 -8.34 -6.59
N PHE A 257 18.04 -9.05 -5.55
CA PHE A 257 17.75 -8.48 -4.24
C PHE A 257 18.94 -7.71 -3.66
N GLU A 258 20.16 -8.16 -3.92
CA GLU A 258 21.36 -7.51 -3.37
C GLU A 258 21.70 -6.17 -4.03
N ASP A 259 21.12 -5.90 -5.20
CA ASP A 259 21.44 -4.71 -6.00
C ASP A 259 20.41 -3.58 -5.80
N ILE A 260 19.43 -3.77 -4.89
CA ILE A 260 18.34 -2.80 -4.70
C ILE A 260 18.76 -1.53 -3.94
N PHE A 261 19.82 -1.62 -3.12
CA PHE A 261 20.43 -0.49 -2.42
C PHE A 261 21.92 -0.42 -2.71
N SER A 262 22.43 0.79 -2.99
CA SER A 262 23.87 1.02 -2.92
C SER A 262 24.36 0.92 -1.46
N PRO A 263 25.64 0.61 -1.22
CA PRO A 263 26.22 0.66 0.11
C PRO A 263 26.06 2.02 0.82
N GLU A 264 26.06 3.13 0.06
CA GLU A 264 25.80 4.46 0.62
C GLU A 264 24.35 4.63 1.06
N GLU A 265 23.40 4.17 0.25
CA GLU A 265 21.97 4.23 0.56
C GLU A 265 21.63 3.41 1.81
N GLU A 266 22.22 2.22 1.92
CA GLU A 266 22.08 1.37 3.09
C GLU A 266 22.66 2.04 4.35
N LYS A 267 23.78 2.75 4.23
CA LYS A 267 24.36 3.52 5.34
C LYS A 267 23.43 4.65 5.77
N GLN A 268 22.92 5.43 4.82
CA GLN A 268 21.99 6.53 5.09
C GLN A 268 20.70 6.03 5.75
N HIS A 269 20.15 4.91 5.29
CA HIS A 269 18.94 4.33 5.87
C HIS A 269 19.15 3.85 7.31
N LYS A 270 20.31 3.27 7.61
CA LYS A 270 20.67 2.86 8.98
C LYS A 270 20.82 4.05 9.93
N GLU A 271 21.16 5.24 9.43
CA GLU A 271 21.25 6.46 10.23
C GLU A 271 19.86 7.03 10.56
N TRP A 272 18.89 6.88 9.65
CA TRP A 272 17.52 7.40 9.82
C TRP A 272 16.55 6.43 10.48
N THR A 273 16.79 5.13 10.35
CA THR A 273 15.90 4.08 10.87
C THR A 273 16.71 3.11 11.71
N SER A 274 16.43 3.08 13.02
CA SER A 274 16.96 2.04 13.89
C SER A 274 16.40 0.69 13.45
N GLY A 275 17.22 -0.15 12.80
CA GLY A 275 16.83 -1.51 12.43
C GLY A 275 16.53 -1.76 10.94
N PHE A 276 16.95 -0.88 10.02
CA PHE A 276 16.87 -1.12 8.58
C PHE A 276 17.29 -2.55 8.19
N SER A 277 16.42 -3.24 7.46
CA SER A 277 16.69 -4.55 6.89
C SER A 277 16.21 -4.58 5.44
N ARG A 278 17.07 -5.02 4.51
CA ARG A 278 16.69 -5.23 3.10
C ARG A 278 15.47 -6.15 2.99
N TYR A 279 15.33 -7.09 3.92
CA TYR A 279 14.19 -8.01 4.03
C TYR A 279 12.84 -7.29 4.11
N ASP A 280 12.77 -6.09 4.69
CA ASP A 280 11.52 -5.35 4.87
C ASP A 280 10.87 -4.91 3.55
N TYR A 281 11.61 -4.97 2.45
CA TYR A 281 11.15 -4.60 1.10
C TYR A 281 10.90 -5.81 0.20
N THR A 282 10.78 -7.01 0.80
CA THR A 282 10.58 -8.26 0.06
C THR A 282 9.11 -8.65 0.03
N ASN A 283 8.73 -9.46 -0.97
CA ASN A 283 7.39 -10.05 -1.02
C ASN A 283 7.11 -10.97 0.19
N TYR A 284 8.16 -11.48 0.85
CA TYR A 284 8.05 -12.29 2.07
C TYR A 284 7.68 -11.47 3.30
N LYS A 285 8.11 -10.21 3.39
CA LYS A 285 7.78 -9.35 4.54
C LYS A 285 6.29 -9.12 4.67
N ALA A 286 5.62 -8.90 3.54
CA ALA A 286 4.18 -8.66 3.49
C ALA A 286 3.38 -9.81 4.11
N LEU A 287 3.86 -11.05 3.90
CA LEU A 287 3.23 -12.26 4.42
C LEU A 287 3.20 -12.31 5.96
N GLU A 288 4.04 -11.53 6.66
CA GLU A 288 3.97 -11.41 8.11
C GLU A 288 2.66 -10.75 8.59
N TYR A 289 1.95 -9.99 7.73
CA TYR A 289 0.85 -9.12 8.14
C TYR A 289 -0.53 -9.53 7.61
N ILE A 290 -0.61 -10.59 6.80
CA ILE A 290 -1.85 -11.02 6.15
C ILE A 290 -2.31 -12.39 6.65
N PRO A 291 -3.63 -12.63 6.83
CA PRO A 291 -4.18 -13.96 7.06
C PRO A 291 -4.10 -14.82 5.79
N ASN A 292 -4.12 -16.15 5.97
CA ASN A 292 -4.10 -17.13 4.87
C ASN A 292 -2.93 -16.89 3.89
N PHE A 293 -1.75 -16.62 4.42
CA PHE A 293 -0.54 -16.27 3.65
C PHE A 293 0.14 -17.50 3.04
N GLU A 294 -0.17 -18.70 3.53
CA GLU A 294 0.53 -19.94 3.20
C GLU A 294 0.53 -20.26 1.70
N PRO A 295 -0.58 -20.10 0.94
CA PRO A 295 -0.57 -20.34 -0.50
C PRO A 295 0.35 -19.38 -1.26
N MET A 296 0.41 -18.10 -0.86
CA MET A 296 1.35 -17.14 -1.46
C MET A 296 2.78 -17.51 -1.11
N LEU A 297 3.04 -17.88 0.15
CA LEU A 297 4.36 -18.30 0.60
C LEU A 297 4.88 -19.51 -0.20
N ASP A 298 4.04 -20.55 -0.34
CA ASP A 298 4.39 -21.75 -1.09
C ASP A 298 4.67 -21.40 -2.55
N LEU A 299 3.84 -20.55 -3.17
CA LEU A 299 4.05 -20.06 -4.52
C LEU A 299 5.37 -19.30 -4.70
N LEU A 300 5.70 -18.38 -3.77
CA LEU A 300 6.98 -17.64 -3.82
C LEU A 300 8.19 -18.57 -3.70
N LEU A 301 8.10 -19.60 -2.84
CA LEU A 301 9.18 -20.57 -2.63
C LEU A 301 9.34 -21.51 -3.83
N GLU A 302 8.24 -22.03 -4.37
CA GLU A 302 8.22 -22.94 -5.53
C GLU A 302 8.86 -22.30 -6.77
N HIS A 303 8.63 -21.00 -6.97
CA HIS A 303 9.20 -20.24 -8.08
C HIS A 303 10.54 -19.56 -7.77
N ASN A 304 11.16 -19.84 -6.61
CA ASN A 304 12.45 -19.28 -6.19
C ASN A 304 12.50 -17.75 -6.24
N ILE A 305 11.43 -17.09 -5.79
CA ILE A 305 11.41 -15.63 -5.72
C ILE A 305 12.47 -15.14 -4.72
N SER A 306 13.23 -14.11 -5.11
CA SER A 306 14.32 -13.57 -4.31
C SER A 306 13.82 -12.81 -3.07
N GLY A 307 14.69 -12.63 -2.07
CA GLY A 307 14.36 -11.91 -0.83
C GLY A 307 13.92 -12.79 0.34
N GLN A 308 14.22 -14.09 0.31
CA GLN A 308 14.06 -14.96 1.48
C GLN A 308 14.90 -14.44 2.66
N PRO A 309 14.46 -14.65 3.92
CA PRO A 309 15.20 -14.23 5.10
C PRO A 309 16.58 -14.90 5.15
N SER A 310 17.63 -14.12 5.44
CA SER A 310 18.99 -14.67 5.58
C SER A 310 19.11 -15.53 6.84
N LYS A 311 20.17 -16.36 6.91
CA LYS A 311 20.46 -17.18 8.10
C LYS A 311 20.72 -16.31 9.33
N GLU A 312 21.39 -15.18 9.13
CA GLU A 312 21.70 -14.20 10.18
C GLU A 312 20.43 -13.55 10.70
N LEU A 313 19.50 -13.18 9.80
CA LEU A 313 18.20 -12.64 10.18
C LEU A 313 17.39 -13.69 10.96
N MET A 314 17.28 -14.91 10.43
CA MET A 314 16.56 -16.00 11.10
C MET A 314 17.13 -16.27 12.49
N LYS A 315 18.46 -16.30 12.64
CA LYS A 315 19.10 -16.47 13.95
C LYS A 315 18.80 -15.32 14.89
N ARG A 316 18.98 -14.07 14.46
CA ARG A 316 18.71 -12.88 15.28
C ARG A 316 17.26 -12.82 15.77
N GLU A 317 16.31 -13.10 14.90
CA GLU A 317 14.89 -13.09 15.25
C GLU A 317 14.51 -14.29 16.13
N TYR A 318 15.19 -15.43 15.96
CA TYR A 318 15.03 -16.58 16.85
C TYR A 318 15.55 -16.27 18.26
N ASP A 319 16.72 -15.63 18.36
CA ASP A 319 17.27 -15.21 19.66
C ASP A 319 16.33 -14.22 20.34
N ARG A 320 15.78 -13.26 19.59
CA ARG A 320 14.73 -12.36 20.10
C ARG A 320 13.49 -13.12 20.59
N CYS A 321 13.01 -14.09 19.80
CA CYS A 321 11.88 -14.96 20.17
C CYS A 321 12.15 -15.70 21.49
N TYR A 322 13.34 -16.30 21.61
CA TYR A 322 13.77 -17.04 22.80
C TYR A 322 13.90 -16.11 24.01
N ASP A 323 14.53 -14.95 23.86
CA ASP A 323 14.71 -13.98 24.93
C ASP A 323 13.37 -13.42 25.42
N PHE A 324 12.40 -13.17 24.54
CA PHE A 324 11.04 -12.79 24.95
C PHE A 324 10.33 -13.90 25.72
N TYR A 325 10.58 -15.18 25.40
CA TYR A 325 9.97 -16.31 26.08
C TYR A 325 10.62 -16.64 27.44
N TYR A 326 11.94 -16.52 27.54
CA TYR A 326 12.73 -16.82 28.75
C TYR A 326 13.17 -15.57 29.51
N ASP A 327 12.56 -14.42 29.23
CA ASP A 327 12.65 -13.24 30.10
C ASP A 327 12.21 -13.68 31.52
N PRO A 328 12.94 -13.35 32.60
CA PRO A 328 12.56 -13.64 33.99
C PRO A 328 11.13 -13.24 34.39
N CYS A 329 10.41 -12.53 33.53
CA CYS A 329 8.96 -12.35 33.58
C CYS A 329 8.12 -13.64 33.44
N PHE A 330 8.60 -14.69 32.74
CA PHE A 330 7.81 -15.89 32.40
C PHE A 330 8.17 -17.14 33.22
N ASP A 331 9.42 -17.25 33.69
CA ASP A 331 9.91 -18.45 34.42
C ASP A 331 9.47 -18.52 35.89
N ASP A 332 9.10 -17.38 36.49
CA ASP A 332 8.58 -17.32 37.85
C ASP A 332 7.39 -16.38 37.81
N PHE A 333 6.16 -16.91 37.91
CA PHE A 333 4.90 -16.16 38.10
C PHE A 333 4.88 -15.31 39.40
N LYS A 334 6.04 -14.82 39.86
CA LYS A 334 6.19 -13.84 40.92
C LYS A 334 6.11 -12.44 40.33
N ASN A 335 4.88 -11.92 40.23
CA ASN A 335 4.44 -10.55 40.59
C ASN A 335 5.29 -9.30 40.21
N LYS A 336 6.38 -9.41 39.45
CA LYS A 336 7.31 -8.30 39.13
C LYS A 336 7.24 -7.86 37.67
N CYS A 337 6.82 -8.74 36.76
CA CYS A 337 6.37 -8.34 35.44
C CYS A 337 4.85 -8.42 35.42
N LYS A 338 4.20 -7.26 35.50
CA LYS A 338 2.76 -7.15 35.23
C LYS A 338 2.62 -6.68 33.79
N PRO A 339 2.25 -7.54 32.82
CA PRO A 339 1.71 -7.04 31.57
C PRO A 339 0.40 -6.28 31.87
N VAL A 340 0.04 -5.39 30.96
CA VAL A 340 -1.14 -4.51 30.99
C VAL A 340 -2.50 -5.28 30.97
N PHE A 341 -2.48 -6.61 31.09
CA PHE A 341 -3.61 -7.49 30.75
C PHE A 341 -3.82 -8.68 31.74
N ASP A 342 -3.95 -8.44 33.05
CA ASP A 342 -4.33 -9.45 34.07
C ASP A 342 -5.78 -9.27 34.57
N ILE A 343 -6.78 -9.87 33.89
CA ILE A 343 -8.14 -10.04 34.47
C ILE A 343 -8.73 -11.44 34.22
N PHE A 344 -7.94 -12.40 33.78
CA PHE A 344 -8.24 -13.82 33.96
C PHE A 344 -6.90 -14.52 34.21
N PRO A 345 -6.80 -15.51 35.13
CA PRO A 345 -5.61 -16.36 35.20
C PRO A 345 -5.27 -17.08 33.87
N GLU A 346 -6.16 -17.08 32.89
CA GLU A 346 -6.15 -17.93 31.69
C GLU A 346 -6.19 -17.19 30.33
N ILE A 347 -5.91 -15.88 30.26
CA ILE A 347 -6.14 -15.04 29.04
C ILE A 347 -5.44 -15.60 27.79
N TYR A 348 -6.25 -16.08 26.84
CA TYR A 348 -5.85 -16.73 25.60
C TYR A 348 -4.72 -16.05 24.83
N GLY A 349 -4.59 -14.72 24.83
CA GLY A 349 -3.48 -14.02 24.17
C GLY A 349 -2.10 -14.38 24.73
N LEU A 350 -1.98 -14.53 26.06
CA LEU A 350 -0.73 -14.96 26.71
C LEU A 350 -0.50 -16.46 26.56
N LYS A 351 -1.52 -17.30 26.76
CA LYS A 351 -1.44 -18.75 26.51
C LYS A 351 -1.07 -19.04 25.05
N ASN A 352 -1.70 -18.35 24.10
CA ASN A 352 -1.41 -18.48 22.67
C ASN A 352 -0.04 -17.92 22.32
N SER A 353 0.38 -16.80 22.90
CA SER A 353 1.75 -16.28 22.69
C SER A 353 2.79 -17.22 23.28
N TYR A 354 2.55 -17.76 24.48
CA TYR A 354 3.41 -18.74 25.13
C TYR A 354 3.52 -20.03 24.31
N GLU A 355 2.39 -20.61 23.90
CA GLU A 355 2.38 -21.81 23.05
C GLU A 355 3.01 -21.53 21.67
N MET A 356 2.83 -20.33 21.12
CA MET A 356 3.51 -19.89 19.90
C MET A 356 5.02 -19.87 20.08
N PHE A 357 5.53 -19.17 21.10
CA PHE A 357 6.97 -19.10 21.37
C PHE A 357 7.55 -20.49 21.67
N LYS A 358 6.90 -21.30 22.50
CA LYS A 358 7.28 -22.69 22.77
C LYS A 358 7.32 -23.55 21.50
N LYS A 359 6.39 -23.33 20.58
CA LYS A 359 6.35 -24.03 19.28
C LYS A 359 7.51 -23.62 18.38
N TYR A 360 7.81 -22.32 18.28
CA TYR A 360 8.73 -21.79 17.28
C TYR A 360 10.17 -21.58 17.76
N CYS A 361 10.39 -21.28 19.04
CA CYS A 361 11.71 -21.02 19.64
C CYS A 361 11.96 -21.73 20.99
N PRO A 362 11.89 -23.07 21.05
CA PRO A 362 12.05 -23.83 22.30
C PRO A 362 13.50 -23.89 22.86
N ASP A 363 14.53 -23.64 22.04
CA ASP A 363 15.91 -23.99 22.37
C ASP A 363 16.84 -22.77 22.40
N LYS A 364 17.61 -22.56 23.48
CA LYS A 364 18.44 -21.34 23.67
C LYS A 364 19.39 -21.01 22.52
N ASN A 365 19.91 -22.03 21.87
CA ASN A 365 20.88 -21.90 20.80
C ASN A 365 20.28 -22.28 19.43
N GLY A 366 18.95 -22.35 19.32
CA GLY A 366 18.25 -22.74 18.10
C GLY A 366 18.27 -21.67 17.00
N THR A 367 17.62 -22.01 15.88
CA THR A 367 17.32 -21.11 14.76
C THR A 367 16.12 -21.69 13.99
N PHE A 368 15.46 -20.88 13.16
CA PHE A 368 14.38 -21.38 12.29
C PHE A 368 14.95 -22.31 11.21
N LYS A 369 14.26 -23.41 10.91
CA LYS A 369 14.80 -24.45 10.01
C LYS A 369 14.88 -23.98 8.55
N ASN A 370 13.93 -23.15 8.14
CA ASN A 370 13.79 -22.64 6.79
C ASN A 370 12.90 -21.39 6.78
N THR A 371 12.74 -20.79 5.61
CA THR A 371 11.88 -19.63 5.38
C THR A 371 10.43 -19.88 5.80
N LYS A 372 9.88 -21.09 5.57
CA LYS A 372 8.50 -21.39 5.94
C LYS A 372 8.29 -21.28 7.44
N ASP A 373 9.16 -21.91 8.23
CA ASP A 373 9.12 -21.84 9.69
C ASP A 373 9.28 -20.39 10.20
N PHE A 374 10.20 -19.62 9.61
CA PHE A 374 10.41 -18.21 9.94
C PHE A 374 9.16 -17.37 9.67
N ILE A 375 8.60 -17.43 8.46
CA ILE A 375 7.42 -16.63 8.09
C ILE A 375 6.21 -17.04 8.93
N SER A 376 6.02 -18.34 9.18
CA SER A 376 4.94 -18.81 10.06
C SER A 376 5.06 -18.27 11.49
N TYR A 377 6.27 -18.20 12.05
CA TYR A 377 6.50 -17.55 13.35
C TYR A 377 6.16 -16.06 13.28
N ARG A 378 6.76 -15.32 12.34
CA ARG A 378 6.58 -13.87 12.24
C ARG A 378 5.12 -13.49 12.02
N ASN A 379 4.42 -14.23 11.15
CA ASN A 379 2.99 -14.06 10.95
C ASN A 379 2.18 -14.35 12.23
N SER A 380 2.48 -15.45 12.93
CA SER A 380 1.83 -15.78 14.21
C SER A 380 2.04 -14.68 15.26
N GLU A 381 3.26 -14.12 15.31
CA GLU A 381 3.63 -13.03 16.20
C GLU A 381 2.84 -11.75 15.88
N LYS A 382 2.80 -11.33 14.61
CA LYS A 382 2.02 -10.16 14.18
C LYS A 382 0.52 -10.33 14.42
N LYS A 383 -0.01 -11.53 14.17
CA LYS A 383 -1.40 -11.88 14.49
C LYS A 383 -1.66 -11.72 15.99
N SER A 384 -0.77 -12.23 16.85
CA SER A 384 -0.92 -12.12 18.30
C SER A 384 -0.90 -10.66 18.75
N TYR A 385 0.02 -9.85 18.22
CA TYR A 385 0.07 -8.42 18.52
C TYR A 385 -1.21 -7.71 18.08
N ALA A 386 -1.70 -7.95 16.87
CA ALA A 386 -2.94 -7.36 16.40
C ALA A 386 -4.15 -7.73 17.25
N ILE A 387 -4.26 -9.01 17.64
CA ILE A 387 -5.27 -9.47 18.62
C ILE A 387 -5.11 -8.71 19.93
N SER A 388 -3.90 -8.56 20.46
CA SER A 388 -3.67 -7.86 21.74
C SER A 388 -4.13 -6.40 21.71
N PHE A 389 -3.94 -5.70 20.58
CA PHE A 389 -4.38 -4.32 20.42
C PHE A 389 -5.91 -4.18 20.49
N MET A 390 -6.67 -5.22 20.11
CA MET A 390 -8.13 -5.23 20.22
C MET A 390 -8.63 -5.17 21.68
N PHE A 391 -7.79 -5.51 22.65
CA PHE A 391 -8.11 -5.42 24.09
C PHE A 391 -7.75 -4.05 24.69
N SER A 392 -7.38 -3.06 23.88
CA SER A 392 -6.96 -1.73 24.32
C SER A 392 -7.72 -0.61 23.60
N GLY A 393 -7.86 0.55 24.27
CA GLY A 393 -8.51 1.74 23.71
C GLY A 393 -9.95 1.48 23.23
N ASP A 394 -10.34 2.16 22.15
CA ASP A 394 -11.70 2.11 21.60
C ASP A 394 -12.05 0.75 20.95
N SER A 395 -11.05 -0.08 20.65
CA SER A 395 -11.23 -1.37 19.99
C SER A 395 -11.87 -2.44 20.89
N GLN A 396 -11.90 -2.24 22.21
CA GLN A 396 -12.50 -3.18 23.17
C GLN A 396 -13.99 -3.46 22.90
N ASN A 397 -14.70 -2.47 22.36
CA ASN A 397 -16.12 -2.59 22.01
C ASN A 397 -16.36 -3.51 20.80
N LYS A 398 -15.28 -3.91 20.10
CA LYS A 398 -15.29 -4.85 18.96
C LYS A 398 -14.92 -6.28 19.38
N VAL A 399 -14.74 -6.54 20.68
CA VAL A 399 -14.43 -7.87 21.24
C VAL A 399 -15.68 -8.43 21.91
N TYR A 400 -16.15 -9.59 21.42
CA TYR A 400 -17.37 -10.26 21.85
C TYR A 400 -17.06 -11.62 22.46
N MET A 401 -17.67 -11.92 23.60
CA MET A 401 -17.59 -13.24 24.26
C MET A 401 -18.90 -13.98 24.02
N LYS A 402 -18.87 -15.27 23.64
CA LYS A 402 -20.08 -16.00 23.21
C LYS A 402 -21.11 -16.24 24.32
N ASP A 403 -20.69 -16.24 25.58
CA ASP A 403 -21.63 -16.28 26.71
C ASP A 403 -22.28 -14.91 26.90
N ARG A 404 -23.43 -14.73 26.23
CA ARG A 404 -24.26 -13.51 26.10
C ARG A 404 -23.63 -12.52 25.13
N ASN A 405 -24.43 -11.85 24.28
CA ASN A 405 -24.01 -10.80 23.33
C ASN A 405 -23.42 -9.53 24.03
N ALA A 406 -22.57 -9.69 25.04
CA ALA A 406 -21.94 -8.65 25.81
C ALA A 406 -20.55 -8.35 25.24
N THR A 407 -20.16 -7.08 25.24
CA THR A 407 -18.80 -6.70 24.87
C THR A 407 -17.84 -7.02 26.01
N LEU A 408 -16.54 -7.10 25.71
CA LEU A 408 -15.51 -7.20 26.73
C LEU A 408 -15.66 -6.10 27.80
N ARG A 409 -16.01 -4.88 27.39
CA ARG A 409 -16.21 -3.76 28.31
C ARG A 409 -17.36 -4.01 29.29
N ASP A 410 -18.50 -4.51 28.80
CA ASP A 410 -19.67 -4.81 29.64
C ASP A 410 -19.35 -5.87 30.69
N ILE A 411 -18.61 -6.90 30.30
CA ILE A 411 -18.17 -7.97 31.20
C ILE A 411 -17.21 -7.41 32.26
N MET A 412 -16.28 -6.54 31.87
CA MET A 412 -15.35 -5.92 32.82
C MET A 412 -16.07 -4.97 33.79
N ILE A 413 -17.09 -4.25 33.35
CA ILE A 413 -17.93 -3.41 34.23
C ILE A 413 -18.68 -4.29 35.25
N ASP A 414 -19.33 -5.36 34.79
CA ASP A 414 -20.03 -6.29 35.67
C ASP A 414 -19.06 -6.91 36.69
N LYS A 415 -17.91 -7.41 36.22
CA LYS A 415 -16.86 -7.98 37.06
C LYS A 415 -16.29 -6.97 38.06
N TYR A 416 -16.08 -5.72 37.65
CA TYR A 416 -15.65 -4.64 38.55
C TYR A 416 -16.69 -4.39 39.63
N ASN A 417 -17.97 -4.35 39.28
CA ASN A 417 -19.04 -4.11 40.25
C ASN A 417 -19.18 -5.28 41.24
N ASN A 418 -19.02 -6.51 40.77
CA ASN A 418 -19.29 -7.73 41.54
C ASN A 418 -18.06 -8.33 42.24
N SER A 419 -16.82 -7.93 41.90
CA SER A 419 -15.61 -8.49 42.52
C SER A 419 -15.42 -8.05 43.97
N ALA A 420 -15.07 -9.00 44.85
CA ALA A 420 -14.62 -8.72 46.21
C ALA A 420 -13.09 -8.52 46.31
N ASN A 421 -12.34 -8.79 45.23
CA ASN A 421 -10.89 -8.68 45.20
C ASN A 421 -10.45 -7.26 44.82
N LYS A 422 -9.85 -6.54 45.77
CA LYS A 422 -9.39 -5.17 45.56
C LYS A 422 -8.36 -5.04 44.43
N ASN A 423 -7.44 -6.01 44.30
CA ASN A 423 -6.44 -5.98 43.24
C ASN A 423 -7.08 -6.14 41.85
N GLU A 424 -8.11 -6.97 41.75
CA GLU A 424 -8.88 -7.17 40.53
C GLU A 424 -9.68 -5.91 40.16
N LYS A 425 -10.31 -5.26 41.15
CA LYS A 425 -10.99 -3.97 40.97
C LYS A 425 -10.02 -2.87 40.53
N ASP A 426 -8.89 -2.71 41.21
CA ASP A 426 -7.89 -1.69 40.89
C ASP A 426 -7.31 -1.91 39.50
N PHE A 427 -7.12 -3.18 39.10
CA PHE A 427 -6.69 -3.54 37.76
C PHE A 427 -7.75 -3.16 36.71
N ILE A 428 -8.99 -3.63 36.86
CA ILE A 428 -10.07 -3.33 35.90
C ILE A 428 -10.25 -1.82 35.75
N LYS A 429 -10.23 -1.10 36.88
CA LYS A 429 -10.32 0.35 36.89
C LYS A 429 -9.16 1.04 36.15
N THR A 430 -7.94 0.55 36.33
CA THR A 430 -6.74 1.14 35.75
C THR A 430 -6.65 0.96 34.24
N TYR A 431 -7.13 -0.19 33.72
CA TYR A 431 -6.89 -0.59 32.33
C TYR A 431 -8.14 -0.63 31.44
N TYR A 432 -9.34 -0.69 32.01
CA TYR A 432 -10.59 -0.84 31.24
C TYR A 432 -11.64 0.24 31.52
N LEU A 433 -11.62 0.86 32.70
CA LEU A 433 -12.58 1.90 33.08
C LEU A 433 -11.98 3.31 33.12
N LYS A 434 -10.79 3.53 32.54
CA LYS A 434 -10.27 4.89 32.35
C LYS A 434 -11.14 5.61 31.33
N GLU A 435 -11.71 6.74 31.74
CA GLU A 435 -12.26 7.77 30.85
C GLU A 435 -11.13 8.46 30.09
#